data_AF-A0A2K0TQQ3-F1
#
_entry.id   AF-A0A2K0TQQ3-F1
#
_cell.length_a   1.000
_cell.length_b   1.000
_cell.length_c   1.000
_cell.angle_alpha   90.00
_cell.angle_beta   90.00
_cell.angle_gamma   90.00
#
_symmetry.space_group_name_H-M   'P 1'
#
loop_
_entity.id
_entity.type
_entity.pdbx_description
1 polymer ?
#
loop_
_entity_poly.entity_id
_entity_poly.type
_entity_poly.pdbx_seq_one_letter_code
_entity_poly.pdbx_strand_id
1 'polypeptide(L)'
;MTESIIDECGGPDAAKVLWRGKIVSVKRTLRKAHLYGECVIEGEGRDGFNGHVVIPFKNENIAAIKTSPRNEPTESIALDSEVPQGEVLAVVPDLVAVLDAEDGEGIGTQDYRYGQRVIVIGIAASEQWTSTEEGKNWGP
;
A
#
# COMPACT_ATOMS: atom_id res chain seq x y z
N MET A 1 -0.14 -4.53 18.97
CA MET A 1 0.35 -5.34 17.84
C MET A 1 1.02 -4.46 16.79
N THR A 2 0.29 -3.62 16.04
CA THR A 2 0.93 -2.73 15.05
C THR A 2 2.02 -1.84 15.65
N GLU A 3 1.78 -1.28 16.84
CA GLU A 3 2.80 -0.52 17.57
C GLU A 3 4.06 -1.35 17.85
N SER A 4 3.89 -2.63 18.21
CA SER A 4 5.03 -3.54 18.41
C SER A 4 5.79 -3.79 17.11
N ILE A 5 5.10 -3.94 15.98
CA ILE A 5 5.75 -4.06 14.67
C ILE A 5 6.54 -2.78 14.34
N ILE A 6 5.97 -1.61 14.61
CA ILE A 6 6.65 -0.32 14.39
C ILE A 6 7.89 -0.19 15.28
N ASP A 7 7.78 -0.54 16.57
CA ASP A 7 8.90 -0.51 17.51
C ASP A 7 10.06 -1.40 17.04
N GLU A 8 9.76 -2.63 16.59
CA GLU A 8 10.78 -3.55 16.04
C GLU A 8 11.40 -3.04 14.72
N CYS A 9 10.69 -2.19 13.97
CA CYS A 9 11.20 -1.57 12.76
C CYS A 9 12.11 -0.35 13.05
N GLY A 10 12.35 0.00 14.31
CA GLY A 10 13.12 1.17 14.72
C GLY A 10 12.27 2.33 15.26
N GLY A 11 11.00 2.07 15.55
CA GLY A 11 10.08 3.03 16.14
C GLY A 11 9.38 3.96 15.14
N PRO A 12 8.65 4.98 15.64
CA PRO A 12 7.79 5.84 14.83
C PRO A 12 8.53 6.70 13.80
N ASP A 13 9.84 6.89 13.98
CA ASP A 13 10.69 7.59 13.00
C ASP A 13 11.03 6.71 11.79
N ALA A 14 10.93 5.38 11.93
CA ALA A 14 11.27 4.41 10.89
C ALA A 14 10.03 3.77 10.25
N ALA A 15 8.91 3.64 10.97
CA ALA A 15 7.68 3.06 10.45
C ALA A 15 6.45 3.79 10.95
N LYS A 16 5.41 3.86 10.12
CA LYS A 16 4.13 4.49 10.48
C LYS A 16 2.93 3.76 9.91
N VAL A 17 1.81 3.86 10.62
CA VAL A 17 0.51 3.48 10.07
C VAL A 17 0.10 4.48 9.00
N LEU A 18 -0.23 3.97 7.81
CA LEU A 18 -0.76 4.76 6.71
C LEU A 18 -2.28 4.67 6.63
N TRP A 19 -2.84 3.48 6.89
CA TRP A 19 -4.27 3.24 6.73
C TRP A 19 -4.79 2.09 7.61
N ARG A 20 -6.08 2.12 7.93
CA ARG A 20 -6.83 1.00 8.51
C ARG A 20 -8.15 0.87 7.79
N GLY A 21 -8.55 -0.35 7.45
CA GLY A 21 -9.77 -0.52 6.69
C GLY A 21 -10.07 -1.93 6.25
N LYS A 22 -11.04 -2.03 5.33
CA LYS A 22 -11.49 -3.28 4.72
C LYS A 22 -11.23 -3.26 3.23
N ILE A 23 -10.70 -4.35 2.69
CA ILE A 23 -10.53 -4.51 1.25
C ILE A 23 -11.90 -4.57 0.58
N VAL A 24 -12.18 -3.63 -0.33
CA VAL A 24 -13.45 -3.51 -1.05
C VAL A 24 -13.32 -3.77 -2.55
N SER A 25 -12.10 -3.85 -3.08
CA SER A 25 -11.88 -4.26 -4.47
C SER A 25 -10.46 -4.80 -4.63
N VAL A 26 -10.32 -5.86 -5.42
CA VAL A 26 -9.01 -6.35 -5.87
C VAL A 26 -9.10 -6.70 -7.34
N LYS A 27 -8.28 -6.07 -8.18
CA LYS A 27 -8.16 -6.41 -9.61
C LYS A 27 -6.76 -6.93 -9.87
N ARG A 28 -6.67 -7.99 -10.67
CA ARG A 28 -5.41 -8.66 -11.00
C ARG A 28 -5.37 -9.03 -12.47
N THR A 29 -4.21 -8.91 -13.09
CA THR A 29 -3.96 -9.36 -14.45
C THR A 29 -2.52 -9.86 -14.54
N LEU A 30 -2.33 -11.04 -15.12
CA LEU A 30 -1.01 -11.56 -15.42
C LEU A 30 -0.53 -10.96 -16.74
N ARG A 31 0.60 -10.23 -16.74
CA ARG A 31 1.24 -9.71 -17.95
C ARG A 31 2.72 -10.05 -17.93
N LYS A 32 3.25 -10.64 -19.02
CA LYS A 32 4.69 -10.99 -19.16
C LYS A 32 5.28 -11.64 -17.89
N ALA A 33 4.62 -12.69 -17.38
CA ALA A 33 4.99 -13.43 -16.17
C ALA A 33 5.01 -12.66 -14.84
N HIS A 34 4.44 -11.45 -14.81
CA HIS A 34 4.29 -10.69 -13.58
C HIS A 34 2.81 -10.48 -13.27
N LEU A 35 2.48 -10.58 -11.98
CA LEU A 35 1.17 -10.18 -11.52
C LEU A 35 1.14 -8.65 -11.52
N TYR A 36 0.03 -8.09 -11.95
CA TYR A 36 -0.22 -6.65 -11.90
C TYR A 36 -1.63 -6.45 -11.34
N GLY A 37 -1.83 -5.40 -10.56
CA GLY A 37 -3.14 -5.17 -10.00
C GLY A 37 -3.25 -3.96 -9.11
N GLU A 38 -4.44 -3.82 -8.55
CA GLU A 38 -4.78 -2.82 -7.56
C GLU A 38 -5.61 -3.45 -6.45
N CYS A 39 -5.35 -3.00 -5.22
CA CYS A 39 -6.17 -3.30 -4.06
C CYS A 39 -6.76 -1.97 -3.55
N VAL A 40 -8.08 -1.90 -3.40
CA VAL A 40 -8.78 -0.75 -2.84
C VAL A 40 -9.26 -1.10 -1.44
N ILE A 41 -8.89 -0.26 -0.47
CA ILE A 41 -9.23 -0.43 0.94
C ILE A 41 -10.08 0.76 1.38
N GLU A 42 -11.31 0.48 1.78
CA GLU A 42 -12.21 1.46 2.41
C GLU A 42 -11.78 1.65 3.87
N GLY A 43 -11.61 2.90 4.28
CA GLY A 43 -11.23 3.22 5.65
C GLY A 43 -12.31 2.83 6.67
N GLU A 44 -11.90 2.21 7.77
CA GLU A 44 -12.77 1.83 8.89
C GLU A 44 -12.18 2.30 10.22
N GLY A 45 -13.05 2.64 11.19
CA GLY A 45 -12.65 3.02 12.55
C GLY A 45 -12.88 4.50 12.88
N ARG A 46 -12.51 4.90 14.09
CA ARG A 46 -12.69 6.29 14.60
C ARG A 46 -11.45 7.17 14.39
N ASP A 47 -10.38 6.61 13.83
CA ASP A 47 -9.05 7.22 13.76
C ASP A 47 -8.87 8.18 12.57
N GLY A 48 -9.97 8.61 11.94
CA GLY A 48 -9.93 9.58 10.84
C GLY A 48 -9.56 9.01 9.47
N PHE A 49 -9.43 7.69 9.32
CA PHE A 49 -9.26 7.01 8.03
C PHE A 49 -10.58 7.02 7.25
N ASN A 50 -10.91 8.17 6.65
CA ASN A 50 -12.13 8.35 5.85
C ASN A 50 -11.80 8.33 4.36
N GLY A 51 -12.58 7.60 3.57
CA GLY A 51 -12.40 7.46 2.13
C GLY A 51 -11.72 6.14 1.77
N HIS A 52 -10.88 6.15 0.74
CA HIS A 52 -10.21 4.96 0.25
C HIS A 52 -8.70 5.18 0.14
N VAL A 53 -7.94 4.10 0.31
CA VAL A 53 -6.56 4.01 -0.18
C VAL A 53 -6.48 2.97 -1.29
N VAL A 54 -5.73 3.28 -2.33
CA VAL A 54 -5.42 2.37 -3.44
C VAL A 54 -3.97 1.93 -3.32
N ILE A 55 -3.76 0.62 -3.38
CA ILE A 55 -2.45 -0.02 -3.40
C ILE A 55 -2.23 -0.61 -4.80
N PRO A 56 -1.57 0.10 -5.73
CA PRO A 56 -1.11 -0.50 -6.96
C PRO A 56 0.03 -1.48 -6.67
N PHE A 57 0.04 -2.62 -7.37
CA PHE A 57 1.06 -3.64 -7.19
C PHE A 57 1.45 -4.33 -8.49
N LYS A 58 2.67 -4.86 -8.48
CA LYS A 58 3.15 -5.86 -9.43
C LYS A 58 3.19 -7.23 -8.73
N ASN A 59 4.38 -7.71 -8.40
CA ASN A 59 4.52 -8.81 -7.44
C ASN A 59 4.47 -8.29 -6.00
N GLU A 60 4.83 -7.02 -5.81
CA GLU A 60 4.87 -6.31 -4.54
C GLU A 60 4.10 -4.98 -4.63
N ASN A 61 3.77 -4.43 -3.46
CA ASN A 61 3.10 -3.13 -3.34
C ASN A 61 4.04 -2.01 -3.79
N ILE A 62 3.53 -1.12 -4.65
CA ILE A 62 4.31 -0.03 -5.23
C ILE A 62 4.08 1.26 -4.45
N ALA A 63 2.84 1.54 -4.05
CA ALA A 63 2.46 2.77 -3.38
C ALA A 63 1.22 2.57 -2.50
N ALA A 64 0.97 3.55 -1.64
CA ALA A 64 -0.30 3.76 -0.95
C ALA A 64 -0.82 5.16 -1.29
N ILE A 65 -1.95 5.23 -2.00
CA ILE A 65 -2.49 6.50 -2.52
C ILE A 65 -3.90 6.70 -1.98
N LYS A 66 -4.09 7.74 -1.17
CA LYS A 66 -5.40 8.11 -0.63
C LYS A 66 -6.21 8.85 -1.69
N THR A 67 -7.38 8.35 -2.02
CA THR A 67 -8.29 8.95 -3.00
C THR A 67 -9.44 9.67 -2.32
N SER A 68 -9.95 10.72 -2.97
CA SER A 68 -11.09 11.49 -2.45
C SER A 68 -12.40 10.72 -2.63
N PRO A 69 -13.36 10.77 -1.68
CA PRO A 69 -14.66 10.10 -1.79
C PRO A 69 -15.52 10.51 -3.00
N ARG A 70 -15.24 11.67 -3.61
CA ARG A 70 -15.93 12.18 -4.80
C ARG A 70 -15.51 11.48 -6.09
N ASN A 71 -14.34 10.87 -6.08
CA ASN A 71 -13.96 9.92 -7.09
C ASN A 71 -14.45 8.59 -6.55
N GLU A 72 -15.68 8.19 -6.90
CA GLU A 72 -15.97 6.75 -6.84
C GLU A 72 -14.83 6.01 -7.57
N PRO A 73 -14.53 4.75 -7.24
CA PRO A 73 -13.60 3.94 -8.01
C PRO A 73 -14.21 3.64 -9.40
N THR A 74 -14.55 4.67 -10.16
CA THR A 74 -15.08 4.61 -11.51
C THR A 74 -14.03 3.90 -12.34
N GLU A 75 -14.46 2.75 -12.84
CA GLU A 75 -13.91 2.00 -13.96
C GLU A 75 -12.52 2.42 -14.44
N SER A 76 -11.58 1.50 -14.25
CA SER A 76 -10.21 1.56 -14.77
C SER A 76 -9.33 2.70 -14.23
N ILE A 77 -8.66 2.42 -13.12
CA ILE A 77 -7.25 2.82 -13.04
C ILE A 77 -6.53 1.85 -13.98
N ALA A 78 -6.47 2.23 -15.26
CA ALA A 78 -5.77 1.45 -16.26
C ALA A 78 -4.29 1.38 -15.86
N LEU A 79 -3.80 0.15 -15.69
CA LEU A 79 -2.39 -0.22 -15.47
C LEU A 79 -1.43 0.33 -16.55
N ASP A 80 -1.98 0.99 -17.56
CA ASP A 80 -1.37 1.40 -18.80
C ASP A 80 -1.13 2.91 -18.88
N SER A 81 -1.78 3.78 -18.08
CA SER A 81 -1.61 5.24 -18.31
C SER A 81 -1.83 6.23 -17.17
N GLU A 82 -2.45 5.93 -16.02
CA GLU A 82 -2.59 6.99 -14.99
C GLU A 82 -2.39 6.43 -13.57
N VAL A 83 -1.38 6.99 -12.87
CA VAL A 83 -1.24 6.86 -11.41
C VAL A 83 -2.56 7.33 -10.78
N PRO A 84 -3.15 6.60 -9.83
CA PRO A 84 -4.38 7.03 -9.17
C PRO A 84 -4.23 8.49 -8.68
N GLN A 85 -5.15 9.37 -9.08
CA GLN A 85 -5.09 10.77 -8.64
C GLN A 85 -5.46 10.84 -7.15
N GLY A 86 -4.53 11.31 -6.32
CA GLY A 86 -4.72 11.33 -4.87
C GLY A 86 -3.50 11.80 -4.08
N GLU A 87 -3.62 11.78 -2.76
CA GLU A 87 -2.52 12.06 -1.83
C GLU A 87 -1.67 10.80 -1.67
N VAL A 88 -0.39 10.86 -2.07
CA VAL A 88 0.54 9.74 -1.90
C VAL A 88 0.97 9.66 -0.43
N LEU A 89 0.61 8.56 0.24
CA LEU A 89 0.94 8.32 1.64
C LEU A 89 2.33 7.66 1.79
N ALA A 90 2.68 6.79 0.84
CA ALA A 90 3.98 6.14 0.71
C ALA A 90 4.17 5.60 -0.72
N VAL A 91 5.42 5.43 -1.15
CA VAL A 91 5.80 4.86 -2.45
C VAL A 91 7.19 4.24 -2.34
N VAL A 92 7.47 3.21 -3.14
CA VAL A 92 8.83 2.68 -3.29
C VAL A 92 9.85 3.82 -3.52
N PRO A 93 11.02 3.78 -2.88
CA PRO A 93 11.65 2.64 -2.20
C PRO A 93 11.16 2.34 -0.78
N ASP A 94 10.28 3.16 -0.19
CA ASP A 94 9.70 2.85 1.12
C ASP A 94 8.83 1.59 1.01
N LEU A 95 8.94 0.69 2.00
CA LEU A 95 8.16 -0.54 2.01
C LEU A 95 6.71 -0.22 2.38
N VAL A 96 5.78 -0.55 1.48
CA VAL A 96 4.35 -0.55 1.76
C VAL A 96 3.92 -1.96 2.12
N ALA A 97 3.66 -2.22 3.40
CA ALA A 97 3.19 -3.52 3.88
C ALA A 97 1.71 -3.47 4.26
N VAL A 98 0.99 -4.53 3.88
CA VAL A 98 -0.42 -4.73 4.23
C VAL A 98 -0.48 -5.91 5.20
N LEU A 99 -1.01 -5.66 6.38
CA LEU A 99 -1.08 -6.63 7.47
C LEU A 99 -2.53 -7.02 7.71
N ASP A 100 -2.77 -8.26 8.11
CA ASP A 100 -4.07 -8.66 8.63
C ASP A 100 -4.37 -7.91 9.93
N ALA A 101 -5.58 -7.37 10.07
CA ALA A 101 -5.94 -6.56 11.23
C ALA A 101 -6.14 -7.39 12.51
N GLU A 102 -6.35 -8.70 12.41
CA GLU A 102 -6.60 -9.57 13.57
C GLU A 102 -5.30 -10.06 14.21
N ASP A 103 -4.36 -10.55 13.41
CA ASP A 103 -3.12 -11.20 13.89
C ASP A 103 -1.81 -10.54 13.43
N GLY A 104 -1.89 -9.54 12.53
CA GLY A 104 -0.75 -8.75 12.10
C GLY A 104 0.15 -9.44 11.08
N GLU A 105 -0.26 -10.59 10.54
CA GLU A 105 0.49 -11.30 9.51
C GLU A 105 0.56 -10.45 8.22
N GLY A 106 1.73 -10.45 7.57
CA GLY A 106 1.91 -9.78 6.29
C GLY A 106 1.16 -10.49 5.17
N ILE A 107 0.31 -9.77 4.46
CA ILE A 107 -0.49 -10.31 3.36
C ILE A 107 0.20 -10.02 2.04
N GLY A 108 0.55 -11.08 1.30
CA GLY A 108 1.09 -10.97 -0.04
C GLY A 108 0.04 -10.46 -1.05
N THR A 109 0.51 -9.82 -2.12
CA THR A 109 -0.37 -9.31 -3.21
C THR A 109 -1.23 -10.40 -3.86
N GLN A 110 -0.78 -11.65 -3.79
CA GLN A 110 -1.49 -12.84 -4.27
C GLN A 110 -2.66 -13.22 -3.37
N ASP A 111 -2.58 -12.89 -2.08
CA ASP A 111 -3.52 -13.32 -1.05
C ASP A 111 -4.59 -12.30 -0.69
N TYR A 112 -4.52 -11.06 -1.19
CA TYR A 112 -5.60 -10.08 -0.94
C TYR A 112 -6.98 -10.60 -1.35
N ARG A 113 -7.94 -10.49 -0.42
CA ARG A 113 -9.32 -10.94 -0.58
C ARG A 113 -10.28 -9.84 -0.20
N TYR A 114 -11.37 -9.74 -0.96
CA TYR A 114 -12.49 -8.85 -0.61
C TYR A 114 -12.99 -9.17 0.81
N GLY A 115 -13.28 -8.12 1.58
CA GLY A 115 -13.81 -8.23 2.93
C GLY A 115 -12.76 -8.42 4.01
N GLN A 116 -11.49 -8.66 3.67
CA GLN A 116 -10.41 -8.78 4.64
C GLN A 116 -10.16 -7.43 5.31
N ARG A 117 -10.06 -7.42 6.64
CA ARG A 117 -9.68 -6.24 7.41
C ARG A 117 -8.17 -6.17 7.50
N VAL A 118 -7.64 -5.00 7.18
CA VAL A 118 -6.20 -4.82 7.03
C VAL A 118 -5.71 -3.52 7.64
N ILE A 119 -4.42 -3.52 7.94
CA ILE A 119 -3.65 -2.36 8.38
C ILE A 119 -2.54 -2.15 7.36
N VAL A 120 -2.45 -0.94 6.81
CA VAL A 120 -1.37 -0.56 5.90
C VAL A 120 -0.32 0.22 6.69
N ILE A 121 0.93 -0.23 6.62
CA ILE A 121 2.08 0.46 7.21
C ILE A 121 3.08 0.84 6.12
N GLY A 122 3.78 1.95 6.34
CA GLY A 122 4.92 2.38 5.55
C GLY A 122 6.17 2.28 6.41
N ILE A 123 7.24 1.70 5.86
CA ILE A 123 8.54 1.61 6.53
C ILE A 123 9.55 2.34 5.65
N ALA A 124 10.26 3.30 6.24
CA ALA A 124 11.25 4.10 5.55
C ALA A 124 12.36 3.23 4.96
N ALA A 125 12.72 3.48 3.71
CA ALA A 125 13.85 2.83 3.08
C ALA A 125 15.15 3.19 3.84
N SER A 126 16.09 2.23 3.91
CA SER A 126 17.39 2.50 4.52
C SER A 126 18.13 3.59 3.73
N GLU A 127 18.97 4.38 4.41
CA GLU A 127 19.77 5.45 3.80
C GLU A 127 20.56 4.97 2.57
N GLN A 128 20.94 3.69 2.48
CA GLN A 128 21.68 3.15 1.34
C GLN A 128 20.90 3.24 0.01
N TRP A 129 19.56 3.32 0.06
CA TRP A 129 18.69 3.44 -1.11
C TRP A 129 18.36 4.89 -1.48
N THR A 130 18.53 5.84 -0.55
CA THR A 130 18.14 7.25 -0.72
C THR A 130 19.33 8.21 -0.83
N SER A 131 20.52 7.79 -0.37
CA SER A 131 21.71 8.67 -0.23
C SER A 131 22.62 8.69 -1.45
N THR A 132 22.59 7.66 -2.29
CA THR A 132 23.48 7.52 -3.45
C THR A 132 22.71 7.70 -4.76
N GLU A 133 23.36 8.30 -5.75
CA GLU A 133 22.77 8.42 -7.10
C GLU A 133 22.54 7.04 -7.72
N GLU A 134 23.33 6.02 -7.35
CA GLU A 134 23.09 4.63 -7.77
C GLU A 134 21.83 4.01 -7.13
N GLY A 135 21.54 4.31 -5.86
CA GLY A 135 20.31 3.83 -5.18
C GLY A 135 19.03 4.45 -5.77
N LYS A 136 19.11 5.71 -6.20
CA LYS A 136 18.00 6.42 -6.87
C LYS A 136 17.74 5.93 -8.30
N ASN A 137 18.75 5.38 -8.98
CA ASN A 137 18.67 4.88 -10.36
C ASN A 137 18.34 3.38 -10.45
N TRP A 138 18.15 2.69 -9.33
CA TRP A 138 17.88 1.24 -9.33
C TRP A 138 16.38 0.96 -9.46
N GLY A 139 15.89 1.08 -10.69
CA GLY A 139 14.62 0.56 -11.20
C GLY A 139 14.84 0.00 -12.61
N PRO A 140 13.95 -0.86 -13.14
CA PRO A 140 14.10 -1.40 -14.49
C PRO A 140 14.07 -0.32 -15.59
#